data_AF-A0A2H0PJK1-F1
#
_entry.id   AF-A0A2H0PJK1-F1
#
_cell.length_a   1.000
_cell.length_b   1.000
_cell.length_c   1.000
_cell.angle_alpha   90.00
_cell.angle_beta   90.00
_cell.angle_gamma   90.00
#
_symmetry.space_group_name_H-M   'P 1'
#
loop_
_entity.id
_entity.type
_entity.pdbx_description
1 polymer ?
#
loop_
_entity_poly.entity_id
_entity_poly.type
_entity_poly.pdbx_seq_one_letter_code
_entity_poly.pdbx_strand_id
1 'polypeptide(L)'
;MRAAGKIWSLGQGVLFLLLLDNSALKAQSQTAKTILATDIFDRLESEDGAIYIGDQIKLERNETVQFDEPARVYIRDLDMSEFSTIDSQGYDLEVYIEDQIKSDKGFFDVSPNESIYDTSGQDGESGENGEKAMDGLKGSAGAHGSDASAGTDGVSGADISIIAPRLQGDLVLITRGGNGGRGGNGGDGGKGGVGLSGMDARVLYHFKGMDGLPIDTLLGIGSAIGIPYVGQVLAILSLFNGLTIGDGFDGFDGGAGGNAGLGGDGGNGGNAGKIELIYAFREANGKTYVNTKGGRGGVGGRAGVPGVGGTGGVGGKAGDIWARDGKPGNAGATGEQARAGLAGKAGKSGSVKVYETGDEQWLRCYVRYRQTLDLGMEQGLAYELLKSCLNQ
;
A
#
# COMPACT_ATOMS: atom_id res chain seq x y z
N MET A 1 14.68 -37.09 -74.95
CA MET A 1 16.01 -37.30 -74.36
C MET A 1 15.91 -37.10 -72.85
N ARG A 2 15.87 -38.18 -72.07
CA ARG A 2 15.89 -38.18 -70.60
C ARG A 2 17.15 -38.94 -70.17
N ALA A 3 18.12 -38.23 -69.61
CA ALA A 3 19.28 -38.76 -68.88
C ALA A 3 18.95 -38.62 -67.38
N ALA A 4 18.85 -39.69 -66.60
CA ALA A 4 19.92 -40.47 -65.99
C ALA A 4 20.64 -39.74 -64.84
N GLY A 5 20.27 -40.12 -63.60
CA GLY A 5 21.18 -40.49 -62.53
C GLY A 5 21.84 -39.39 -61.68
N LYS A 6 21.56 -39.41 -60.37
CA LYS A 6 22.60 -39.61 -59.34
C LYS A 6 22.01 -39.87 -57.95
N ILE A 7 22.46 -40.98 -57.37
CA ILE A 7 22.28 -41.42 -55.99
C ILE A 7 23.43 -40.81 -55.16
N TRP A 8 23.12 -40.20 -54.01
CA TRP A 8 24.05 -39.89 -52.91
C TRP A 8 23.40 -40.46 -51.65
N SER A 9 23.86 -41.59 -51.11
CA SER A 9 24.99 -41.77 -50.19
C SER A 9 24.72 -41.20 -48.80
N LEU A 10 24.45 -42.14 -47.88
CA LEU A 10 24.30 -42.03 -46.43
C LEU A 10 25.31 -41.07 -45.76
N GLY A 11 24.79 -40.01 -45.14
CA GLY A 11 25.50 -39.27 -44.11
C GLY A 11 25.21 -39.89 -42.74
N GLN A 12 26.25 -40.39 -42.08
CA GLN A 12 26.20 -40.92 -40.72
C GLN A 12 25.64 -39.85 -39.77
N GLY A 13 24.46 -40.11 -39.21
CA GLY A 13 23.89 -39.32 -38.14
C GLY A 13 24.70 -39.52 -36.86
N VAL A 14 25.58 -38.57 -36.55
CA VAL A 14 26.18 -38.44 -35.23
C VAL A 14 25.08 -37.96 -34.30
N LEU A 15 24.47 -38.90 -33.58
CA LEU A 15 23.56 -38.61 -32.48
C LEU A 15 24.38 -38.06 -31.32
N PHE A 16 24.51 -36.73 -31.26
CA PHE A 16 25.03 -36.02 -30.09
C PHE A 16 24.00 -36.16 -28.97
N LEU A 17 24.12 -37.21 -28.17
CA LEU A 17 23.50 -37.27 -26.85
C LEU A 17 24.20 -36.20 -25.99
N LEU A 18 23.61 -35.00 -25.93
CA LEU A 18 23.93 -34.02 -24.90
C LEU A 18 23.51 -34.63 -23.56
N LEU A 19 24.45 -35.34 -22.92
CA LEU A 19 24.45 -35.57 -21.49
C LEU A 19 24.61 -34.18 -20.84
N LEU A 20 23.52 -33.44 -20.76
CA LEU A 20 23.41 -32.31 -19.86
C LEU A 20 23.55 -32.87 -18.46
N ASP A 21 24.75 -32.69 -17.92
CA ASP A 21 25.12 -33.11 -16.59
C ASP A 21 24.16 -32.40 -15.60
N ASN A 22 23.26 -33.18 -14.99
CA ASN A 22 22.23 -32.70 -14.05
C ASN A 22 22.85 -32.03 -12.78
N SER A 23 24.17 -32.03 -12.67
CA SER A 23 24.95 -31.30 -11.67
C SER A 23 24.74 -29.77 -11.77
N ALA A 24 24.51 -29.22 -12.97
CA ALA A 24 24.23 -27.79 -13.13
C ALA A 24 22.84 -27.37 -12.59
N LEU A 25 21.86 -28.26 -12.64
CA LEU A 25 20.50 -28.02 -12.12
C LEU A 25 20.38 -28.24 -10.61
N LYS A 26 21.26 -29.06 -10.00
CA LYS A 26 21.30 -29.23 -8.55
C LYS A 26 22.02 -28.09 -7.81
N ALA A 27 22.79 -27.27 -8.51
CA ALA A 27 23.42 -26.07 -7.94
C ALA A 27 22.45 -24.90 -7.74
N GLN A 28 21.19 -25.01 -8.19
CA GLN A 28 20.24 -23.89 -8.27
C GLN A 28 19.22 -23.78 -7.13
N SER A 29 19.31 -24.59 -6.07
CA SER A 29 18.38 -24.50 -4.94
C SER A 29 19.07 -24.68 -3.59
N GLN A 30 20.24 -24.06 -3.40
CA GLN A 30 20.63 -23.73 -2.03
C GLN A 30 19.72 -22.58 -1.59
N THR A 31 18.73 -22.91 -0.76
CA THR A 31 17.91 -21.92 -0.06
C THR A 31 18.83 -20.97 0.67
N ALA A 32 18.71 -19.67 0.38
CA ALA A 32 19.45 -18.63 1.08
C ALA A 32 19.26 -18.83 2.59
N LYS A 33 20.37 -18.90 3.32
CA LYS A 33 20.37 -19.13 4.76
C LYS A 33 20.44 -17.78 5.45
N THR A 34 19.38 -17.43 6.18
CA THR A 34 19.37 -16.27 7.06
C THR A 34 19.90 -16.67 8.42
N ILE A 35 20.83 -15.87 8.94
CA ILE A 35 21.48 -16.02 10.24
C ILE A 35 21.13 -14.76 11.04
N LEU A 36 20.58 -14.91 12.24
CA LEU A 36 20.34 -13.75 13.10
C LEU A 36 21.66 -13.26 13.67
N ALA A 37 21.86 -11.94 13.75
CA ALA A 37 23.08 -11.35 14.29
C ALA A 37 23.40 -11.90 15.70
N THR A 38 22.39 -12.08 16.55
CA THR A 38 22.52 -12.63 17.90
C THR A 38 23.06 -14.07 17.95
N ASP A 39 23.04 -14.80 16.83
CA ASP A 39 23.54 -16.18 16.78
C ASP A 39 25.06 -16.25 16.57
N ILE A 40 25.68 -15.17 16.07
CA ILE A 40 27.09 -15.13 15.68
C ILE A 40 27.90 -14.01 16.33
N PHE A 41 27.24 -13.05 16.97
CA PHE A 41 27.86 -11.92 17.65
C PHE A 41 27.55 -11.93 19.13
N ASP A 42 28.50 -11.42 19.92
CA ASP A 42 28.23 -11.02 21.30
C ASP A 42 27.45 -9.70 21.28
N ARG A 43 26.20 -9.71 21.76
CA ARG A 43 25.33 -8.54 21.82
C ARG A 43 25.39 -7.87 23.19
N LEU A 44 25.51 -6.54 23.18
CA LEU A 44 25.44 -5.69 24.35
C LEU A 44 24.42 -4.57 24.12
N GLU A 45 23.73 -4.16 25.17
CA GLU A 45 22.77 -3.04 25.10
C GLU A 45 23.48 -1.71 25.42
N SER A 46 23.15 -0.67 24.64
CA SER A 46 23.60 0.71 24.83
C SER A 46 22.40 1.66 24.72
N GLU A 47 22.57 2.91 25.18
CA GLU A 47 21.54 3.95 25.07
C GLU A 47 21.20 4.27 23.61
N ASP A 48 22.18 4.14 22.71
CA ASP A 48 22.05 4.48 21.28
C ASP A 48 21.68 3.27 20.39
N GLY A 49 21.50 2.07 20.96
CA GLY A 49 21.19 0.84 20.21
C GLY A 49 21.97 -0.38 20.70
N ALA A 50 21.96 -1.46 19.90
CA ALA A 50 22.71 -2.66 20.21
C ALA A 50 24.15 -2.58 19.70
N ILE A 51 25.10 -3.06 20.50
CA ILE A 51 26.50 -3.22 20.11
C ILE A 51 26.73 -4.71 19.87
N TYR A 52 27.21 -5.05 18.68
CA TYR A 52 27.56 -6.42 18.30
C TYR A 52 29.07 -6.52 18.12
N ILE A 53 29.66 -7.56 18.70
CA ILE A 53 31.11 -7.81 18.65
C ILE A 53 31.35 -9.18 18.06
N GLY A 54 32.21 -9.24 17.04
CA GLY A 54 32.66 -10.47 16.40
C GLY A 54 34.15 -10.39 16.09
N ASP A 55 34.81 -11.55 16.07
CA ASP A 55 36.21 -11.63 15.67
C ASP A 55 36.31 -11.69 14.14
N GLN A 56 36.12 -12.87 13.56
CA GLN A 56 36.12 -13.08 12.12
C GLN A 56 34.74 -13.53 11.65
N ILE A 57 34.16 -12.79 10.71
CA ILE A 57 32.90 -13.14 10.06
C ILE A 57 33.18 -13.54 8.63
N LYS A 58 32.75 -14.75 8.26
CA LYS A 58 32.82 -15.25 6.89
C LYS A 58 31.42 -15.61 6.43
N LEU A 59 30.95 -14.95 5.39
CA LEU A 59 29.65 -15.19 4.78
C LEU A 59 29.84 -15.95 3.48
N GLU A 60 29.21 -17.12 3.40
CA GLU A 60 29.17 -17.92 2.19
C GLU A 60 28.17 -17.34 1.18
N ARG A 61 28.21 -17.84 -0.06
CA ARG A 61 27.36 -17.35 -1.15
C ARG A 61 25.87 -17.39 -0.76
N ASN A 62 25.17 -16.27 -0.93
CA ASN A 62 23.75 -16.10 -0.57
C ASN A 62 23.41 -16.30 0.92
N GLU A 63 24.38 -16.27 1.83
CA GLU A 63 24.08 -16.15 3.26
C GLU A 63 23.72 -14.71 3.61
N THR A 64 22.72 -14.54 4.48
CA THR A 64 22.29 -13.23 4.99
C THR A 64 22.49 -13.20 6.50
N VAL A 65 23.20 -12.20 7.00
CA VAL A 65 23.18 -11.82 8.42
C VAL A 65 22.16 -10.72 8.61
N GLN A 66 21.18 -10.96 9.49
CA GLN A 66 20.08 -10.04 9.72
C GLN A 66 20.20 -9.38 11.10
N PHE A 67 20.10 -8.05 11.11
CA PHE A 67 19.96 -7.21 12.29
C PHE A 67 18.52 -6.69 12.34
N ASP A 68 17.86 -6.81 13.50
CA ASP A 68 16.46 -6.46 13.71
C ASP A 68 16.28 -5.27 14.66
N GLU A 69 17.35 -4.52 14.91
CA GLU A 69 17.39 -3.30 15.71
C GLU A 69 18.55 -2.39 15.24
N PRO A 70 18.57 -1.09 15.62
CA PRO A 70 19.70 -0.20 15.37
C PRO A 70 20.99 -0.78 15.96
N ALA A 71 22.03 -0.88 15.12
CA ALA A 71 23.19 -1.70 15.42
C ALA A 71 24.51 -0.98 15.15
N ARG A 72 25.42 -1.10 16.11
CA ARG A 72 26.84 -0.81 15.94
C ARG A 72 27.63 -2.12 16.00
N VAL A 73 28.35 -2.43 14.93
CA VAL A 73 29.00 -3.73 14.75
C VAL A 73 30.51 -3.54 14.71
N TYR A 74 31.21 -4.23 15.61
CA TYR A 74 32.67 -4.30 15.65
C TYR A 74 33.12 -5.68 15.17
N ILE A 75 33.87 -5.72 14.07
CA ILE A 75 34.39 -6.96 13.49
C ILE A 75 35.87 -6.80 13.24
N ARG A 76 36.69 -7.81 13.51
CA ARG A 76 38.10 -7.75 13.10
C ARG A 76 38.24 -7.92 11.59
N ASP A 77 37.82 -9.07 11.08
CA ASP A 77 37.90 -9.43 9.67
C ASP A 77 36.52 -9.80 9.13
N LEU A 78 36.14 -9.19 8.00
CA LEU A 78 34.90 -9.52 7.29
C LEU A 78 35.23 -10.08 5.91
N ASP A 79 34.81 -11.32 5.65
CA ASP A 79 34.95 -12.00 4.36
C ASP A 79 33.58 -12.34 3.78
N MET A 80 33.24 -11.76 2.63
CA MET A 80 31.93 -11.82 2.00
C MET A 80 32.04 -12.45 0.61
N SER A 81 31.41 -13.61 0.45
CA SER A 81 31.25 -14.25 -0.85
C SER A 81 30.20 -13.57 -1.72
N GLU A 82 30.09 -13.96 -2.98
CA GLU A 82 29.11 -13.41 -3.92
C GLU A 82 27.67 -13.46 -3.40
N PHE A 83 26.97 -12.32 -3.46
CA PHE A 83 25.58 -12.18 -3.02
C PHE A 83 25.33 -12.46 -1.53
N SER A 84 26.38 -12.61 -0.72
CA SER A 84 26.22 -12.57 0.74
C SER A 84 25.76 -11.19 1.17
N THR A 85 24.90 -11.12 2.19
CA THR A 85 24.22 -9.88 2.58
C THR A 85 24.33 -9.65 4.08
N ILE A 86 24.63 -8.42 4.47
CA ILE A 86 24.36 -7.88 5.80
C ILE A 86 23.14 -6.98 5.67
N ASP A 87 22.06 -7.35 6.34
CA ASP A 87 20.73 -6.74 6.22
C ASP A 87 20.27 -6.19 7.57
N SER A 88 19.94 -4.89 7.64
CA SER A 88 19.45 -4.27 8.88
C SER A 88 17.93 -4.05 8.90
N GLN A 89 17.19 -4.56 7.91
CA GLN A 89 15.73 -4.43 7.82
C GLN A 89 15.19 -2.99 7.89
N GLY A 90 16.02 -1.99 7.58
CA GLY A 90 15.66 -0.58 7.67
C GLY A 90 16.10 0.13 8.94
N TYR A 91 16.94 -0.49 9.77
CA TYR A 91 17.58 0.15 10.92
C TYR A 91 18.95 0.73 10.58
N ASP A 92 19.35 1.78 11.28
CA ASP A 92 20.67 2.38 11.12
C ASP A 92 21.76 1.36 11.47
N LEU A 93 22.80 1.32 10.65
CA LEU A 93 23.89 0.35 10.78
C LEU A 93 25.24 1.06 10.74
N GLU A 94 25.99 0.98 11.83
CA GLU A 94 27.39 1.42 11.88
C GLU A 94 28.30 0.19 11.94
N VAL A 95 29.26 0.08 11.02
CA VAL A 95 30.17 -1.06 10.91
C VAL A 95 31.60 -0.59 11.06
N TYR A 96 32.26 -1.03 12.12
CA TYR A 96 33.65 -0.74 12.44
C TYR A 96 34.47 -2.01 12.24
N ILE A 97 35.35 -1.98 11.25
CA ILE A 97 36.21 -3.10 10.90
C ILE A 97 37.62 -2.82 11.41
N GLU A 98 38.17 -3.72 12.23
CA GLU A 98 39.51 -3.55 12.81
C GLU A 98 40.60 -3.81 11.78
N ASP A 99 40.41 -4.74 10.83
CA ASP A 99 41.45 -5.15 9.89
C ASP A 99 41.09 -4.86 8.44
N GLN A 100 40.18 -5.65 7.88
CA GLN A 100 39.85 -5.56 6.45
C GLN A 100 38.45 -6.09 6.13
N ILE A 101 37.90 -5.57 5.04
CA ILE A 101 36.78 -6.18 4.33
C ILE A 101 37.32 -6.85 3.06
N LYS A 102 37.05 -8.14 2.92
CA LYS A 102 37.19 -8.90 1.67
C LYS A 102 35.81 -9.18 1.13
N SER A 103 35.54 -8.74 -0.08
CA SER A 103 34.20 -8.86 -0.66
C SER A 103 34.27 -9.21 -2.13
N ASP A 104 33.55 -10.25 -2.54
CA ASP A 104 33.29 -10.58 -3.95
C ASP A 104 31.85 -10.21 -4.30
N LYS A 105 31.50 -8.92 -4.26
CA LYS A 105 30.13 -8.40 -4.39
C LYS A 105 29.24 -8.78 -3.21
N GLY A 106 29.75 -8.62 -2.00
CA GLY A 106 28.93 -8.62 -0.79
C GLY A 106 28.05 -7.37 -0.71
N PHE A 107 26.88 -7.53 -0.08
CA PHE A 107 25.87 -6.49 0.03
C PHE A 107 25.73 -6.03 1.48
N PHE A 108 25.69 -4.71 1.68
CA PHE A 108 25.08 -4.12 2.85
C PHE A 108 23.75 -3.50 2.40
N ASP A 109 22.64 -4.02 2.92
CA ASP A 109 21.30 -3.52 2.63
C ASP A 109 20.63 -3.02 3.91
N VAL A 110 20.43 -1.71 3.99
CA VAL A 110 19.72 -1.06 5.11
C VAL A 110 18.34 -0.54 4.67
N SER A 111 17.78 -1.13 3.61
CA SER A 111 16.44 -0.76 3.12
C SER A 111 15.36 -1.32 4.06
N PRO A 112 14.27 -0.57 4.30
CA PRO A 112 13.15 -1.07 5.07
C PRO A 112 12.49 -2.23 4.34
N ASN A 113 12.08 -3.24 5.11
CA ASN A 113 11.35 -4.37 4.54
C ASN A 113 9.92 -3.93 4.19
N GLU A 114 9.67 -3.63 2.91
CA GLU A 114 8.36 -3.16 2.43
C GLU A 114 7.24 -4.20 2.56
N SER A 115 7.56 -5.47 2.84
CA SER A 115 6.56 -6.55 2.87
C SER A 115 5.71 -6.63 4.14
N ILE A 116 6.05 -5.87 5.19
CA ILE A 116 5.51 -6.11 6.53
C ILE A 116 4.18 -5.37 6.77
N TYR A 117 3.88 -4.28 6.03
CA TYR A 117 2.70 -3.46 6.30
C TYR A 117 1.94 -3.09 5.02
N ASP A 118 0.63 -3.36 5.02
CA ASP A 118 -0.28 -2.76 4.04
C ASP A 118 -0.37 -1.26 4.33
N THR A 119 0.26 -0.47 3.48
CA THR A 119 0.28 0.99 3.56
C THR A 119 -0.92 1.61 2.85
N SER A 120 -1.81 0.80 2.25
CA SER A 120 -2.95 1.31 1.53
C SER A 120 -4.00 1.93 2.45
N GLY A 121 -4.59 3.02 1.97
CA GLY A 121 -5.78 3.62 2.56
C GLY A 121 -6.98 2.70 2.34
N GLN A 122 -7.89 2.72 3.31
CA GLN A 122 -9.14 2.00 3.27
C GLN A 122 -10.11 2.67 2.30
N ASP A 123 -10.80 1.84 1.51
CA ASP A 123 -11.87 2.31 0.64
C ASP A 123 -13.05 2.84 1.48
N GLY A 124 -13.75 3.84 0.94
CA GLY A 124 -14.98 4.36 1.52
C GLY A 124 -16.15 3.39 1.33
N GLU A 125 -17.06 3.39 2.28
CA GLU A 125 -18.30 2.61 2.24
C GLU A 125 -19.30 3.22 1.25
N SER A 126 -19.98 2.37 0.49
CA SER A 126 -21.04 2.82 -0.42
C SER A 126 -22.29 3.21 0.36
N GLY A 127 -22.93 4.30 -0.06
CA GLY A 127 -24.20 4.75 0.49
C GLY A 127 -25.34 3.80 0.13
N GLU A 128 -26.25 3.60 1.07
CA GLU A 128 -27.46 2.81 0.87
C GLU A 128 -28.43 3.46 -0.13
N ASN A 129 -29.14 2.65 -0.91
CA ASN A 129 -30.17 3.15 -1.82
C ASN A 129 -31.39 3.64 -1.01
N GLY A 130 -32.03 4.70 -1.50
CA GLY A 130 -33.32 5.17 -1.05
C GLY A 130 -34.40 4.13 -1.31
N GLU A 131 -35.36 4.08 -0.40
CA GLU A 131 -36.51 3.20 -0.42
C GLU A 131 -37.57 3.73 -1.39
N LYS A 132 -38.27 2.79 -2.04
CA LYS A 132 -39.45 3.11 -2.84
C LYS A 132 -40.53 3.70 -1.94
N ALA A 133 -41.24 4.72 -2.42
CA ALA A 133 -42.34 5.33 -1.69
C ALA A 133 -43.41 4.28 -1.31
N MET A 134 -43.51 3.95 -0.01
CA MET A 134 -44.62 3.15 0.53
C MET A 134 -45.63 4.02 1.29
N ASP A 135 -45.18 5.07 1.99
CA ASP A 135 -46.02 5.87 2.89
C ASP A 135 -46.08 7.39 2.61
N GLY A 136 -45.22 7.91 1.72
CA GLY A 136 -44.98 9.35 1.58
C GLY A 136 -45.22 9.94 0.18
N LEU A 137 -45.76 9.15 -0.75
CA LEU A 137 -45.96 9.48 -2.16
C LEU A 137 -44.65 9.69 -2.96
N LYS A 138 -43.63 10.37 -2.40
CA LYS A 138 -42.28 10.56 -2.97
C LYS A 138 -41.29 9.49 -2.49
N GLY A 139 -40.38 9.03 -3.36
CA GLY A 139 -39.31 8.09 -2.96
C GLY A 139 -38.28 8.73 -2.03
N SER A 140 -37.65 7.96 -1.13
CA SER A 140 -36.66 8.53 -0.20
C SER A 140 -35.31 8.79 -0.89
N ALA A 141 -34.49 9.69 -0.35
CA ALA A 141 -33.18 9.96 -0.92
C ALA A 141 -32.22 8.79 -0.69
N GLY A 142 -31.28 8.58 -1.62
CA GLY A 142 -30.14 7.69 -1.38
C GLY A 142 -29.14 8.30 -0.41
N ALA A 143 -28.49 7.46 0.40
CA ALA A 143 -27.45 7.90 1.31
C ALA A 143 -26.14 8.23 0.57
N HIS A 144 -25.33 9.10 1.14
CA HIS A 144 -24.02 9.45 0.60
C HIS A 144 -23.02 8.29 0.76
N GLY A 145 -22.10 8.15 -0.19
CA GLY A 145 -20.91 7.31 0.01
C GLY A 145 -19.94 8.01 0.97
N SER A 146 -19.17 7.24 1.74
CA SER A 146 -18.16 7.80 2.64
C SER A 146 -16.82 8.01 1.94
N ASP A 147 -16.03 8.95 2.43
CA ASP A 147 -14.70 9.22 1.89
C ASP A 147 -13.74 8.06 2.20
N ALA A 148 -12.79 7.81 1.31
CA ALA A 148 -11.69 6.89 1.57
C ALA A 148 -10.60 7.52 2.44
N SER A 149 -9.82 6.68 3.13
CA SER A 149 -8.63 7.15 3.84
C SER A 149 -7.41 7.24 2.91
N ALA A 150 -6.49 8.13 3.26
CA ALA A 150 -5.23 8.28 2.54
C ALA A 150 -4.30 7.07 2.78
N GLY A 151 -3.43 6.79 1.80
CA GLY A 151 -2.34 5.85 1.98
C GLY A 151 -1.28 6.42 2.93
N THR A 152 -0.57 5.56 3.64
CA THR A 152 0.49 6.00 4.56
C THR A 152 1.76 6.34 3.81
N ASP A 153 2.54 7.29 4.33
CA ASP A 153 3.86 7.59 3.77
C ASP A 153 4.80 6.39 3.89
N GLY A 154 5.69 6.23 2.92
CA GLY A 154 6.73 5.22 2.92
C GLY A 154 7.81 5.55 3.96
N VAL A 155 8.34 4.51 4.59
CA VAL A 155 9.40 4.62 5.60
C VAL A 155 10.68 5.16 4.96
N SER A 156 11.37 6.10 5.59
CA SER A 156 12.68 6.53 5.07
C SER A 156 13.72 5.44 5.27
N GLY A 157 14.65 5.30 4.33
CA GLY A 157 15.75 4.36 4.42
C GLY A 157 16.72 4.72 5.53
N ALA A 158 17.32 3.71 6.15
CA ALA A 158 18.30 3.90 7.19
C ALA A 158 19.64 4.41 6.66
N ASP A 159 20.39 5.02 7.56
CA ASP A 159 21.77 5.43 7.34
C ASP A 159 22.71 4.23 7.55
N ILE A 160 23.77 4.16 6.74
CA ILE A 160 24.87 3.20 6.94
C ILE A 160 26.20 3.93 6.95
N SER A 161 27.02 3.63 7.96
CA SER A 161 28.41 4.09 8.06
C SER A 161 29.33 2.88 8.17
N ILE A 162 30.35 2.81 7.31
CA ILE A 162 31.35 1.75 7.32
C ILE A 162 32.73 2.39 7.46
N ILE A 163 33.48 1.94 8.46
CA ILE A 163 34.85 2.35 8.71
C ILE A 163 35.73 1.12 8.65
N ALA A 164 36.63 1.06 7.67
CA ALA A 164 37.48 -0.11 7.43
C ALA A 164 38.89 0.29 6.97
N PRO A 165 39.97 -0.11 7.66
CA PRO A 165 41.33 0.21 7.24
C PRO A 165 41.65 -0.28 5.83
N ARG A 166 41.21 -1.50 5.47
CA ARG A 166 41.43 -2.07 4.13
C ARG A 166 40.14 -2.56 3.48
N LEU A 167 40.00 -2.25 2.19
CA LEU A 167 38.94 -2.77 1.32
C LEU A 167 39.55 -3.60 0.17
N GLN A 168 39.18 -4.87 0.10
CA GLN A 168 39.57 -5.80 -0.95
C GLN A 168 38.33 -6.28 -1.71
N GLY A 169 38.38 -6.17 -3.04
CA GLY A 169 37.31 -6.62 -3.93
C GLY A 169 36.11 -5.66 -4.04
N ASP A 170 34.99 -6.21 -4.51
CA ASP A 170 33.78 -5.47 -4.90
C ASP A 170 32.79 -5.42 -3.74
N LEU A 171 32.27 -4.24 -3.44
CA LEU A 171 31.31 -4.02 -2.36
C LEU A 171 30.06 -3.30 -2.88
N VAL A 172 28.87 -3.72 -2.43
CA VAL A 172 27.60 -3.08 -2.78
C VAL A 172 26.93 -2.51 -1.53
N LEU A 173 26.62 -1.22 -1.55
CA LEU A 173 25.96 -0.50 -0.46
C LEU A 173 24.58 -0.01 -0.93
N ILE A 174 23.53 -0.39 -0.20
CA ILE A 174 22.14 -0.10 -0.56
C ILE A 174 21.45 0.56 0.63
N THR A 175 20.87 1.74 0.38
CA THR A 175 19.87 2.36 1.25
C THR A 175 18.74 2.87 0.37
N ARG A 176 17.52 2.39 0.63
CA ARG A 176 16.34 2.79 -0.12
C ARG A 176 15.26 3.29 0.82
N GLY A 177 14.51 4.29 0.37
CA GLY A 177 13.25 4.62 1.01
C GLY A 177 12.16 3.64 0.60
N GLY A 178 11.24 3.37 1.52
CA GLY A 178 10.04 2.58 1.27
C GLY A 178 9.06 3.31 0.36
N ASN A 179 8.30 2.55 -0.43
CA ASN A 179 7.21 3.09 -1.24
C ASN A 179 6.07 3.63 -0.37
N GLY A 180 5.48 4.75 -0.79
CA GLY A 180 4.26 5.26 -0.20
C GLY A 180 3.07 4.37 -0.51
N GLY A 181 2.14 4.31 0.43
CA GLY A 181 0.90 3.58 0.32
C GLY A 181 -0.08 4.16 -0.68
N ARG A 182 -0.89 3.30 -1.28
CA ARG A 182 -1.94 3.74 -2.20
C ARG A 182 -3.09 4.37 -1.41
N GLY A 183 -3.67 5.48 -1.86
CA GLY A 183 -4.91 5.98 -1.24
C GLY A 183 -6.10 5.03 -1.46
N GLY A 184 -7.07 5.04 -0.55
CA GLY A 184 -8.31 4.29 -0.71
C GLY A 184 -9.22 4.90 -1.79
N ASN A 185 -10.10 4.09 -2.36
CA ASN A 185 -11.13 4.56 -3.29
C ASN A 185 -12.36 5.04 -2.50
N GLY A 186 -12.88 6.24 -2.79
CA GLY A 186 -14.09 6.71 -2.08
C GLY A 186 -15.30 5.80 -2.30
N GLY A 187 -16.30 5.93 -1.44
CA GLY A 187 -17.55 5.18 -1.54
C GLY A 187 -18.49 5.72 -2.60
N ASP A 188 -19.26 4.85 -3.24
CA ASP A 188 -20.31 5.24 -4.19
C ASP A 188 -21.51 5.85 -3.44
N GLY A 189 -22.16 6.87 -4.02
CA GLY A 189 -23.44 7.36 -3.51
C GLY A 189 -24.62 6.43 -3.82
N GLY A 190 -25.56 6.28 -2.89
CA GLY A 190 -26.75 5.45 -3.02
C GLY A 190 -27.81 6.04 -3.96
N LYS A 191 -28.59 5.18 -4.63
CA LYS A 191 -29.65 5.59 -5.58
C LYS A 191 -30.84 6.24 -4.90
N GLY A 192 -31.45 7.24 -5.54
CA GLY A 192 -32.72 7.77 -5.08
C GLY A 192 -33.86 6.76 -5.21
N GLY A 193 -34.74 6.70 -4.22
CA GLY A 193 -35.91 5.84 -4.19
C GLY A 193 -36.95 6.21 -5.26
N VAL A 194 -37.62 5.22 -5.84
CA VAL A 194 -38.60 5.41 -6.92
C VAL A 194 -39.92 6.01 -6.38
N GLY A 195 -40.47 6.99 -7.09
CA GLY A 195 -41.78 7.58 -6.76
C GLY A 195 -42.95 6.64 -7.09
N LEU A 196 -44.07 6.76 -6.38
CA LEU A 196 -45.25 5.92 -6.67
C LEU A 196 -45.84 6.27 -8.05
N SER A 197 -46.21 5.24 -8.82
CA SER A 197 -46.93 5.46 -10.09
C SER A 197 -48.35 5.96 -9.83
N GLY A 198 -48.91 6.76 -10.75
CA GLY A 198 -50.31 7.22 -10.65
C GLY A 198 -51.34 6.07 -10.65
N MET A 199 -50.94 4.89 -11.16
CA MET A 199 -51.73 3.67 -11.14
C MET A 199 -51.66 2.94 -9.78
N ASP A 200 -50.49 2.91 -9.14
CA ASP A 200 -50.32 2.34 -7.78
C ASP A 200 -51.06 3.18 -6.74
N ALA A 201 -51.06 4.51 -6.90
CA ALA A 201 -51.89 5.40 -6.10
C ALA A 201 -53.35 4.97 -6.20
N ARG A 202 -53.86 4.62 -7.40
CA ARG A 202 -55.26 4.24 -7.58
C ARG A 202 -55.67 2.94 -6.86
N VAL A 203 -54.76 1.99 -6.64
CA VAL A 203 -55.04 0.76 -5.87
C VAL A 203 -55.25 1.06 -4.38
N LEU A 204 -54.51 2.02 -3.83
CA LEU A 204 -54.79 2.64 -2.52
C LEU A 204 -56.15 3.37 -2.49
N TYR A 205 -56.70 3.76 -3.66
CA TYR A 205 -57.91 4.56 -3.81
C TYR A 205 -59.15 3.73 -4.18
N HIS A 206 -59.05 2.40 -4.26
CA HIS A 206 -60.22 1.51 -4.44
C HIS A 206 -61.10 1.42 -3.18
N PHE A 207 -60.98 2.39 -2.29
CA PHE A 207 -61.80 2.67 -1.13
C PHE A 207 -62.96 3.63 -1.41
N LYS A 208 -63.20 3.96 -2.68
CA LYS A 208 -64.34 4.76 -3.11
C LYS A 208 -65.61 3.92 -3.02
N GLY A 209 -66.48 4.28 -2.08
CA GLY A 209 -67.66 3.52 -1.64
C GLY A 209 -67.80 3.43 -0.13
N MET A 210 -66.81 3.91 0.63
CA MET A 210 -66.86 3.97 2.11
C MET A 210 -67.32 5.32 2.67
N ASP A 211 -67.79 6.21 1.81
CA ASP A 211 -68.33 7.51 2.18
C ASP A 211 -69.61 7.28 3.01
N GLY A 212 -69.48 7.26 4.33
CA GLY A 212 -70.57 6.96 5.27
C GLY A 212 -70.35 5.72 6.16
N LEU A 213 -69.24 5.00 6.02
CA LEU A 213 -68.89 3.95 6.99
C LEU A 213 -68.43 4.59 8.32
N PRO A 214 -68.83 4.04 9.47
CA PRO A 214 -68.34 4.48 10.78
C PRO A 214 -66.81 4.43 10.82
N ILE A 215 -66.19 5.36 11.56
CA ILE A 215 -64.73 5.48 11.65
C ILE A 215 -64.07 4.17 12.11
N ASP A 216 -64.77 3.38 12.92
CA ASP A 216 -64.33 2.08 13.42
C ASP A 216 -64.23 1.02 12.30
N THR A 217 -65.11 1.10 11.28
CA THR A 217 -65.06 0.23 10.09
C THR A 217 -63.92 0.61 9.17
N LEU A 218 -63.65 1.92 9.02
CA LEU A 218 -62.49 2.42 8.29
C LEU A 218 -61.18 1.99 8.97
N LEU A 219 -61.12 2.02 10.30
CA LEU A 219 -59.98 1.52 11.10
C LEU A 219 -59.83 -0.01 11.03
N GLY A 220 -60.95 -0.74 10.98
CA GLY A 220 -60.94 -2.20 10.79
C GLY A 220 -60.43 -2.62 9.41
N ILE A 221 -60.78 -1.86 8.36
CA ILE A 221 -60.30 -2.09 7.00
C ILE A 221 -58.82 -1.70 6.89
N GLY A 222 -58.44 -0.54 7.43
CA GLY A 222 -57.04 -0.09 7.46
C GLY A 222 -56.11 -1.09 8.17
N SER A 223 -56.54 -1.65 9.30
CA SER A 223 -55.78 -2.70 9.99
C SER A 223 -55.74 -4.04 9.23
N ALA A 224 -56.80 -4.41 8.50
CA ALA A 224 -56.86 -5.62 7.69
C ALA A 224 -55.99 -5.57 6.42
N ILE A 225 -55.74 -4.39 5.86
CA ILE A 225 -54.83 -4.18 4.71
C ILE A 225 -53.44 -3.66 5.13
N GLY A 226 -53.15 -3.61 6.44
CA GLY A 226 -51.80 -3.36 6.97
C GLY A 226 -51.38 -1.89 7.04
N ILE A 227 -52.32 -0.94 7.13
CA ILE A 227 -52.05 0.50 7.30
C ILE A 227 -52.32 0.90 8.77
N PRO A 228 -51.29 1.07 9.62
CA PRO A 228 -51.47 1.12 11.07
C PRO A 228 -51.76 2.51 11.68
N TYR A 229 -51.73 3.62 10.92
CA TYR A 229 -51.80 4.98 11.49
C TYR A 229 -52.97 5.85 10.99
N VAL A 230 -53.77 6.34 11.93
CA VAL A 230 -54.99 7.15 11.74
C VAL A 230 -54.75 8.47 10.98
N GLY A 231 -53.56 9.06 11.09
CA GLY A 231 -53.22 10.32 10.42
C GLY A 231 -53.25 10.25 8.88
N GLN A 232 -53.00 9.06 8.31
CA GLN A 232 -52.99 8.86 6.85
C GLN A 232 -54.39 8.89 6.24
N VAL A 233 -55.42 8.42 6.98
CA VAL A 233 -56.82 8.42 6.52
C VAL A 233 -57.40 9.84 6.43
N LEU A 234 -56.97 10.76 7.30
CA LEU A 234 -57.45 12.16 7.32
C LEU A 234 -56.78 13.04 6.26
N ALA A 235 -55.50 12.82 5.95
CA ALA A 235 -54.81 13.51 4.85
C ALA A 235 -55.38 13.11 3.48
N ILE A 236 -55.79 11.84 3.35
CA ILE A 236 -56.54 11.33 2.20
C ILE A 236 -57.85 12.12 2.08
N LEU A 237 -58.75 12.08 3.07
CA LEU A 237 -60.08 12.72 2.99
C LEU A 237 -60.09 14.23 2.68
N SER A 238 -59.08 14.99 3.11
CA SER A 238 -58.99 16.44 2.85
C SER A 238 -58.58 16.80 1.42
N LEU A 239 -57.90 15.91 0.70
CA LEU A 239 -57.58 16.07 -0.73
C LEU A 239 -58.81 15.83 -1.64
N PHE A 240 -59.87 15.16 -1.17
CA PHE A 240 -60.97 14.69 -2.03
C PHE A 240 -62.19 15.60 -2.14
N ASN A 241 -62.26 16.73 -1.42
CA ASN A 241 -63.42 17.64 -1.51
C ASN A 241 -63.48 18.50 -2.80
N GLY A 242 -62.67 18.20 -3.82
CA GLY A 242 -62.66 18.94 -5.09
C GLY A 242 -62.18 18.19 -6.34
N LEU A 243 -61.95 16.87 -6.27
CA LEU A 243 -61.39 16.10 -7.40
C LEU A 243 -62.50 15.46 -8.26
N THR A 244 -62.69 15.99 -9.47
CA THR A 244 -63.58 15.46 -10.50
C THR A 244 -63.10 14.10 -11.01
N ILE A 245 -64.03 13.13 -11.14
CA ILE A 245 -63.75 11.82 -11.73
C ILE A 245 -63.48 12.03 -13.23
N GLY A 246 -62.21 12.05 -13.63
CA GLY A 246 -61.77 12.28 -15.01
C GLY A 246 -60.34 12.78 -15.10
N ASP A 247 -59.86 13.49 -14.08
CA ASP A 247 -58.50 14.02 -14.03
C ASP A 247 -57.54 12.89 -13.62
N GLY A 248 -56.55 12.59 -14.45
CA GLY A 248 -55.54 11.59 -14.13
C GLY A 248 -54.69 12.01 -12.95
N PHE A 249 -54.29 11.05 -12.11
CA PHE A 249 -53.29 11.32 -11.08
C PHE A 249 -51.92 11.44 -11.74
N ASP A 250 -51.21 12.51 -11.39
CA ASP A 250 -49.79 12.63 -11.68
C ASP A 250 -49.03 11.51 -10.96
N GLY A 251 -47.97 11.01 -11.57
CA GLY A 251 -47.00 10.20 -10.86
C GLY A 251 -46.21 11.05 -9.87
N PHE A 252 -45.76 10.46 -8.78
CA PHE A 252 -44.99 11.19 -7.77
C PHE A 252 -43.51 11.24 -8.10
N ASP A 253 -42.83 12.31 -7.69
CA ASP A 253 -41.40 12.47 -7.92
C ASP A 253 -40.60 11.33 -7.27
N GLY A 254 -39.44 11.00 -7.85
CA GLY A 254 -38.45 10.16 -7.18
C GLY A 254 -37.65 10.92 -6.12
N GLY A 255 -36.99 10.16 -5.24
CA GLY A 255 -36.02 10.67 -4.29
C GLY A 255 -34.71 11.09 -4.97
N ALA A 256 -33.97 12.02 -4.38
CA ALA A 256 -32.65 12.40 -4.89
C ALA A 256 -31.61 11.29 -4.68
N GLY A 257 -30.58 11.27 -5.52
CA GLY A 257 -29.41 10.44 -5.33
C GLY A 257 -28.46 10.92 -4.26
N GLY A 258 -27.73 9.99 -3.65
CA GLY A 258 -26.61 10.29 -2.79
C GLY A 258 -25.37 10.70 -3.60
N ASN A 259 -24.66 11.71 -3.10
CA ASN A 259 -23.30 12.08 -3.55
C ASN A 259 -22.27 10.95 -3.28
N ALA A 260 -21.20 10.91 -4.08
CA ALA A 260 -20.05 10.04 -3.83
C ALA A 260 -19.16 10.54 -2.68
N GLY A 261 -18.37 9.64 -2.12
CA GLY A 261 -17.23 9.96 -1.26
C GLY A 261 -15.94 10.25 -2.04
N LEU A 262 -15.10 11.08 -1.45
CA LEU A 262 -13.78 11.47 -1.96
C LEU A 262 -12.81 10.28 -1.99
N GLY A 263 -11.92 10.26 -2.98
CA GLY A 263 -10.80 9.33 -2.99
C GLY A 263 -9.72 9.77 -2.01
N GLY A 264 -9.10 8.82 -1.32
CA GLY A 264 -7.97 9.10 -0.43
C GLY A 264 -6.71 9.47 -1.21
N ASP A 265 -5.92 10.40 -0.69
CA ASP A 265 -4.61 10.73 -1.30
C ASP A 265 -3.63 9.55 -1.17
N GLY A 266 -2.66 9.47 -2.07
CA GLY A 266 -1.57 8.50 -1.99
C GLY A 266 -0.49 8.98 -1.02
N GLY A 267 0.07 8.07 -0.25
CA GLY A 267 1.19 8.37 0.63
C GLY A 267 2.45 8.73 -0.16
N ASN A 268 3.29 9.61 0.38
CA ASN A 268 4.58 9.97 -0.21
C ASN A 268 5.57 8.80 -0.08
N GLY A 269 6.56 8.73 -0.97
CA GLY A 269 7.66 7.77 -0.84
C GLY A 269 8.67 8.22 0.21
N GLY A 270 9.25 7.27 0.94
CA GLY A 270 10.30 7.55 1.91
C GLY A 270 11.58 8.05 1.25
N ASN A 271 12.33 8.90 1.93
CA ASN A 271 13.65 9.32 1.42
C ASN A 271 14.64 8.15 1.58
N ALA A 272 15.66 8.06 0.73
CA ALA A 272 16.79 7.16 1.01
C ALA A 272 17.69 7.75 2.10
N GLY A 273 18.34 6.87 2.86
CA GLY A 273 19.29 7.26 3.90
C GLY A 273 20.64 7.66 3.34
N LYS A 274 21.59 7.89 4.24
CA LYS A 274 22.96 8.31 3.94
C LYS A 274 23.89 7.12 3.92
N ILE A 275 24.89 7.17 3.06
CA ILE A 275 25.99 6.22 3.03
C ILE A 275 27.28 6.98 3.32
N GLU A 276 27.99 6.53 4.34
CA GLU A 276 29.35 6.97 4.66
C GLU A 276 30.30 5.77 4.62
N LEU A 277 31.35 5.87 3.81
CA LEU A 277 32.39 4.85 3.69
C LEU A 277 33.74 5.51 3.93
N ILE A 278 34.41 5.13 5.01
CA ILE A 278 35.73 5.63 5.38
C ILE A 278 36.70 4.45 5.33
N TYR A 279 37.75 4.57 4.52
CA TYR A 279 38.79 3.55 4.43
C TYR A 279 40.19 4.14 4.28
N ALA A 280 41.23 3.39 4.61
CA ALA A 280 42.60 3.87 4.43
C ALA A 280 43.20 3.43 3.11
N PHE A 281 43.01 2.16 2.77
CA PHE A 281 43.59 1.58 1.56
C PHE A 281 42.58 0.70 0.83
N ARG A 282 42.59 0.79 -0.50
CA ARG A 282 41.81 -0.06 -1.39
C ARG A 282 42.72 -0.78 -2.39
N GLU A 283 42.48 -2.08 -2.58
CA GLU A 283 43.17 -2.82 -3.65
C GLU A 283 42.73 -2.39 -5.04
N ALA A 284 43.68 -2.36 -5.98
CA ALA A 284 43.54 -1.71 -7.29
C ALA A 284 42.36 -2.17 -8.17
N ASN A 285 41.78 -3.34 -7.90
CA ASN A 285 40.71 -3.92 -8.72
C ASN A 285 39.32 -3.85 -8.08
N GLY A 286 39.21 -3.44 -6.82
CA GLY A 286 37.93 -3.41 -6.11
C GLY A 286 37.06 -2.21 -6.48
N LYS A 287 35.76 -2.43 -6.68
CA LYS A 287 34.77 -1.38 -6.95
C LYS A 287 33.74 -1.26 -5.83
N THR A 288 33.31 -0.05 -5.53
CA THR A 288 32.14 0.16 -4.65
C THR A 288 30.96 0.57 -5.52
N TYR A 289 29.88 -0.19 -5.43
CA TYR A 289 28.61 0.14 -6.04
C TYR A 289 27.68 0.68 -4.97
N VAL A 290 27.05 1.81 -5.26
CA VAL A 290 26.20 2.50 -4.28
C VAL A 290 24.83 2.74 -4.88
N ASN A 291 23.78 2.45 -4.11
CA ASN A 291 22.39 2.67 -4.49
C ASN A 291 21.63 3.38 -3.37
N THR A 292 21.42 4.70 -3.52
CA THR A 292 20.72 5.58 -2.58
C THR A 292 19.37 6.06 -3.13
N LYS A 293 18.50 5.14 -3.51
CA LYS A 293 17.25 5.49 -4.20
C LYS A 293 16.09 5.72 -3.23
N GLY A 294 15.50 6.91 -3.25
CA GLY A 294 14.25 7.18 -2.53
C GLY A 294 13.11 6.27 -2.99
N GLY A 295 12.16 6.03 -2.09
CA GLY A 295 10.94 5.28 -2.36
C GLY A 295 10.05 5.99 -3.37
N ARG A 296 9.19 5.24 -4.06
CA ARG A 296 8.19 5.82 -4.95
C ARG A 296 7.05 6.40 -4.13
N GLY A 297 6.47 7.50 -4.60
CA GLY A 297 5.19 7.96 -4.08
C GLY A 297 4.11 6.92 -4.36
N GLY A 298 3.25 6.70 -3.38
CA GLY A 298 2.04 5.91 -3.51
C GLY A 298 1.09 6.55 -4.51
N VAL A 299 0.38 5.70 -5.25
CA VAL A 299 -0.64 6.17 -6.19
C VAL A 299 -1.81 6.72 -5.38
N GLY A 300 -2.34 7.87 -5.80
CA GLY A 300 -3.58 8.41 -5.23
C GLY A 300 -4.71 7.39 -5.32
N GLY A 301 -5.52 7.30 -4.28
CA GLY A 301 -6.78 6.58 -4.34
C GLY A 301 -7.66 7.20 -5.42
N ARG A 302 -8.38 6.34 -6.14
CA ARG A 302 -9.35 6.86 -7.11
C ARG A 302 -10.43 7.59 -6.32
N ALA A 303 -11.05 8.61 -6.92
CA ALA A 303 -12.31 9.09 -6.37
C ALA A 303 -13.23 7.89 -6.18
N GLY A 304 -14.08 7.91 -5.15
CA GLY A 304 -15.28 7.10 -5.26
C GLY A 304 -15.92 7.43 -6.59
N VAL A 305 -16.22 6.40 -7.36
CA VAL A 305 -17.07 6.64 -8.52
C VAL A 305 -18.40 7.01 -7.87
N PRO A 306 -18.98 8.21 -8.05
CA PRO A 306 -20.38 8.37 -7.72
C PRO A 306 -21.05 7.18 -8.39
N GLY A 307 -21.68 6.28 -7.63
CA GLY A 307 -22.58 5.33 -8.25
C GLY A 307 -23.60 6.21 -8.96
N VAL A 308 -23.39 6.50 -10.25
CA VAL A 308 -24.02 7.55 -11.07
C VAL A 308 -24.88 8.46 -10.20
N GLY A 309 -24.28 9.43 -9.48
CA GLY A 309 -24.75 9.96 -8.18
C GLY A 309 -26.18 9.58 -7.83
N GLY A 310 -26.35 8.58 -6.97
CA GLY A 310 -27.25 7.48 -7.29
C GLY A 310 -28.54 7.92 -7.98
N THR A 311 -28.63 7.68 -9.29
CA THR A 311 -29.68 8.16 -10.20
C THR A 311 -30.95 8.48 -9.44
N GLY A 312 -31.33 9.76 -9.40
CA GLY A 312 -32.53 10.14 -8.68
C GLY A 312 -33.70 9.26 -9.14
N GLY A 313 -34.56 8.88 -8.20
CA GLY A 313 -35.60 7.91 -8.45
C GLY A 313 -36.41 8.28 -9.67
N VAL A 314 -36.78 7.28 -10.47
CA VAL A 314 -37.70 7.51 -11.58
C VAL A 314 -39.02 8.01 -11.01
N GLY A 315 -39.54 9.11 -11.53
CA GLY A 315 -40.87 9.57 -11.13
C GLY A 315 -41.93 8.55 -11.55
N GLY A 316 -43.03 8.50 -10.80
CA GLY A 316 -44.15 7.63 -11.11
C GLY A 316 -44.64 7.80 -12.54
N LYS A 317 -45.05 6.71 -13.21
CA LYS A 317 -45.70 6.82 -14.52
C LYS A 317 -47.00 7.64 -14.40
N ALA A 318 -47.30 8.43 -15.43
CA ALA A 318 -48.60 9.05 -15.65
C ALA A 318 -49.73 8.00 -15.59
N GLY A 319 -50.93 8.45 -15.24
CA GLY A 319 -52.13 7.63 -15.10
C GLY A 319 -52.43 6.64 -16.24
N ASP A 320 -53.21 5.63 -15.89
CA ASP A 320 -53.67 4.51 -16.72
C ASP A 320 -54.44 4.95 -18.00
N ILE A 321 -54.68 4.01 -18.92
CA ILE A 321 -55.34 4.10 -20.25
C ILE A 321 -56.64 4.93 -20.26
N TRP A 322 -57.22 5.20 -19.09
CA TRP A 322 -58.49 5.88 -18.85
C TRP A 322 -58.37 7.33 -18.36
N ALA A 323 -57.17 7.81 -18.06
CA ALA A 323 -56.96 9.17 -17.56
C ALA A 323 -55.80 9.83 -18.33
N ARG A 324 -56.16 10.44 -19.47
CA ARG A 324 -55.21 11.01 -20.45
C ARG A 324 -54.36 12.17 -19.92
N ASP A 325 -54.78 12.80 -18.82
CA ASP A 325 -54.26 14.10 -18.41
C ASP A 325 -53.25 14.07 -17.26
N GLY A 326 -53.00 12.88 -16.66
CA GLY A 326 -51.98 12.73 -15.63
C GLY A 326 -50.57 12.84 -16.21
N LYS A 327 -49.68 13.56 -15.55
CA LYS A 327 -48.26 13.71 -15.93
C LYS A 327 -47.38 12.72 -15.17
N PRO A 328 -46.29 12.22 -15.75
CA PRO A 328 -45.30 11.48 -14.99
C PRO A 328 -44.66 12.35 -13.90
N GLY A 329 -44.28 11.75 -12.78
CA GLY A 329 -43.49 12.43 -11.76
C GLY A 329 -42.11 12.81 -12.30
N ASN A 330 -41.50 13.83 -11.70
CA ASN A 330 -40.14 14.21 -12.06
C ASN A 330 -39.15 13.18 -11.49
N ALA A 331 -38.07 12.93 -12.24
CA ALA A 331 -36.95 12.18 -11.69
C ALA A 331 -36.28 12.98 -10.57
N GLY A 332 -35.77 12.30 -9.55
CA GLY A 332 -34.93 12.95 -8.54
C GLY A 332 -33.64 13.52 -9.14
N ALA A 333 -33.01 14.47 -8.46
CA ALA A 333 -31.68 14.94 -8.86
C ALA A 333 -30.64 13.83 -8.71
N THR A 334 -29.71 13.73 -9.66
CA THR A 334 -28.51 12.90 -9.55
C THR A 334 -27.55 13.55 -8.53
N GLY A 335 -26.97 12.74 -7.65
CA GLY A 335 -25.92 13.16 -6.73
C GLY A 335 -24.63 13.61 -7.43
N GLU A 336 -23.79 14.34 -6.70
CA GLU A 336 -22.54 14.89 -7.23
C GLU A 336 -21.38 13.88 -7.24
N GLN A 337 -20.47 14.07 -8.19
CA GLN A 337 -19.21 13.34 -8.26
C GLN A 337 -18.16 13.95 -7.31
N ALA A 338 -17.53 13.12 -6.50
CA ALA A 338 -16.40 13.51 -5.67
C ALA A 338 -15.09 13.56 -6.47
N ARG A 339 -14.08 14.25 -5.94
CA ARG A 339 -12.74 14.35 -6.55
C ARG A 339 -11.88 13.13 -6.23
N ALA A 340 -10.92 12.84 -7.11
CA ALA A 340 -9.91 11.80 -6.87
C ALA A 340 -8.84 12.29 -5.89
N GLY A 341 -8.23 11.34 -5.19
CA GLY A 341 -7.05 11.60 -4.38
C GLY A 341 -5.86 11.99 -5.25
N LEU A 342 -5.00 12.85 -4.72
CA LEU A 342 -3.73 13.21 -5.33
C LEU A 342 -2.73 12.06 -5.17
N ALA A 343 -1.84 11.89 -6.16
CA ALA A 343 -0.72 10.98 -6.01
C ALA A 343 0.30 11.51 -5.01
N GLY A 344 0.90 10.60 -4.24
CA GLY A 344 2.00 10.94 -3.35
C GLY A 344 3.25 11.34 -4.11
N LYS A 345 4.09 12.16 -3.47
CA LYS A 345 5.38 12.57 -4.04
C LYS A 345 6.40 11.45 -3.91
N ALA A 346 7.30 11.34 -4.88
CA ALA A 346 8.46 10.44 -4.74
C ALA A 346 9.41 10.92 -3.65
N GLY A 347 10.03 9.98 -2.94
CA GLY A 347 11.07 10.25 -1.97
C GLY A 347 12.35 10.76 -2.60
N LYS A 348 13.14 11.50 -1.84
CA LYS A 348 14.43 12.04 -2.28
C LYS A 348 15.49 10.94 -2.27
N SER A 349 16.46 11.07 -3.18
CA SER A 349 17.67 10.24 -3.14
C SER A 349 18.55 10.62 -1.95
N GLY A 350 19.30 9.65 -1.44
CA GLY A 350 20.21 9.80 -0.31
C GLY A 350 21.53 10.45 -0.70
N SER A 351 22.35 10.79 0.31
CA SER A 351 23.71 11.32 0.10
C SER A 351 24.77 10.23 0.30
N VAL A 352 25.82 10.29 -0.50
CA VAL A 352 26.97 9.37 -0.39
C VAL A 352 28.21 10.17 -0.07
N LYS A 353 28.96 9.73 0.94
CA LYS A 353 30.29 10.23 1.29
C LYS A 353 31.26 9.07 1.30
N VAL A 354 32.38 9.26 0.59
CA VAL A 354 33.46 8.28 0.54
C VAL A 354 34.75 9.01 0.86
N TYR A 355 35.48 8.53 1.86
CA TYR A 355 36.72 9.12 2.32
C TYR A 355 37.83 8.08 2.34
N GLU A 356 38.91 8.37 1.62
CA GLU A 356 40.15 7.60 1.67
C GLU A 356 41.15 8.35 2.53
N THR A 357 41.54 7.78 3.68
CA THR A 357 42.43 8.44 4.65
C THR A 357 43.90 8.28 4.30
N GLY A 358 44.28 7.18 3.63
CA GLY A 358 45.67 6.81 3.37
C GLY A 358 46.45 6.32 4.60
N ASP A 359 45.82 6.28 5.78
CA ASP A 359 46.46 5.89 7.04
C ASP A 359 45.72 4.73 7.70
N GLU A 360 46.24 3.53 7.45
CA GLU A 360 45.67 2.29 7.97
C GLU A 360 45.82 2.20 9.49
N GLN A 361 46.97 2.59 10.03
CA GLN A 361 47.26 2.47 11.46
C GLN A 361 46.35 3.38 12.26
N TRP A 362 46.16 4.61 11.79
CA TRP A 362 45.23 5.55 12.40
C TRP A 362 43.79 5.01 12.41
N LEU A 363 43.29 4.46 11.30
CA LEU A 363 41.92 3.91 11.26
C LEU A 363 41.74 2.70 12.18
N ARG A 364 42.70 1.78 12.22
CA ARG A 364 42.70 0.63 13.15
C ARG A 364 42.59 1.11 14.60
N CYS A 365 43.40 2.12 14.91
CA CYS A 365 43.46 2.69 16.23
C CYS A 365 42.18 3.46 16.59
N TYR A 366 41.57 4.17 15.63
CA TYR A 366 40.28 4.84 15.79
C TYR A 366 39.14 3.84 16.08
N VAL A 367 39.10 2.71 15.37
CA VAL A 367 38.11 1.64 15.59
C VAL A 367 38.22 1.10 17.01
N ARG A 368 39.43 0.76 17.48
CA ARG A 368 39.66 0.31 18.86
C ARG A 368 39.30 1.35 19.91
N TYR A 369 39.60 2.61 19.65
CA TYR A 369 39.21 3.73 20.51
C TYR A 369 37.68 3.79 20.65
N ARG A 370 36.95 3.75 19.53
CA ARG A 370 35.49 3.75 19.52
C ARG A 370 34.91 2.56 20.27
N GLN A 371 35.42 1.36 20.01
CA GLN A 371 35.01 0.15 20.71
C GLN A 371 35.20 0.28 22.23
N THR A 372 36.35 0.81 22.67
CA THR A 372 36.67 1.00 24.09
C THR A 372 35.69 1.97 24.77
N LEU A 373 35.32 3.05 24.08
CA LEU A 373 34.32 4.01 24.58
C LEU A 373 32.94 3.38 24.71
N ASP A 374 32.48 2.67 23.68
CA ASP A 374 31.14 2.10 23.63
C ASP A 374 30.96 0.95 24.62
N LEU A 375 32.05 0.24 24.95
CA LEU A 375 32.07 -0.79 25.98
C LEU A 375 32.09 -0.24 27.42
N GLY A 376 32.01 1.09 27.59
CA GLY A 376 31.98 1.73 28.90
C GLY A 376 33.29 1.57 29.68
N MET A 377 34.40 1.29 29.00
CA MET A 377 35.71 1.25 29.66
C MET A 377 36.10 2.65 30.13
N GLU A 378 37.00 2.74 31.12
CA GLU A 378 37.40 4.02 31.71
C GLU A 378 37.82 5.02 30.61
N GLN A 379 37.21 6.21 30.61
CA GLN A 379 37.47 7.26 29.62
C GLN A 379 38.97 7.60 29.50
N GLY A 380 39.73 7.44 30.59
CA GLY A 380 41.19 7.60 30.59
C GLY A 380 41.89 6.64 29.63
N LEU A 381 41.52 5.36 29.63
CA LEU A 381 42.09 4.35 28.74
C LEU A 381 41.77 4.65 27.27
N ALA A 382 40.51 4.98 26.98
CA ALA A 382 40.12 5.37 25.63
C ALA A 382 40.90 6.61 25.14
N TYR A 383 41.09 7.60 26.01
CA TYR A 383 41.86 8.80 25.66
C TYR A 383 43.36 8.51 25.45
N GLU A 384 43.94 7.61 26.25
CA GLU A 384 45.31 7.15 26.04
C GLU A 384 45.47 6.40 24.72
N LEU A 385 44.50 5.55 24.35
CA LEU A 385 44.46 4.92 23.03
C LEU A 385 44.44 5.97 21.92
N LEU A 386 43.53 6.94 21.98
CA LEU A 386 43.44 8.01 20.99
C LEU A 386 44.74 8.82 20.87
N LYS A 387 45.37 9.16 22.00
CA LYS A 387 46.69 9.82 22.01
C LYS A 387 47.76 8.96 21.36
N SER A 388 47.74 7.66 21.58
CA SER A 388 48.67 6.74 20.92
C SER A 388 48.44 6.69 19.41
N CYS A 389 47.19 6.85 18.94
CA CYS A 389 46.85 6.90 17.51
C CYS A 389 47.39 8.15 16.81
N LEU A 390 47.49 9.29 17.51
CA LEU A 390 47.91 10.57 16.92
C LEU A 390 49.43 10.73 16.82
N ASN A 391 50.20 9.87 17.49
CA ASN A 391 51.67 9.94 17.55
C ASN A 391 52.35 8.89 16.66
N GLN A 392 51.57 8.08 15.94
CA GLN A 392 52.03 7.17 14.88
C GLN A 392 51.92 7.90 13.55
#